data_AF-A0A1L9V8S5-F1
#
_entry.id   AF-A0A1L9V8S5-F1
#
_cell.length_a   1.000
_cell.length_b   1.000
_cell.length_c   1.000
_cell.angle_alpha   90.00
_cell.angle_beta   90.00
_cell.angle_gamma   90.00
#
_symmetry.space_group_name_H-M   'P 1'
#
loop_
_entity.id
_entity.type
_entity.pdbx_description
1 polymer ?
#
loop_
_entity_poly.entity_id
_entity_poly.type
_entity_poly.pdbx_seq_one_letter_code
_entity_poly.pdbx_strand_id
1 'polypeptide(L)'
;MASKIKRVDLRSSEKNSWWTEDENLGAYNTDRQTVSCDEFKDILTRAQAIIDEARFPNAAMWKKALQDGNAYAFVAILLSQLHSLCALRLDFTFVWKSGFPGLMLKHALFTAPKGRLSTFECLAFVDYGSNVPIPPDSEYVDGGYVDGHPSCEPGQFMAWFYLPSLRTLWIWLQDCQEILACKRLISFDRVGSLVLARPNIREEEAIYLLYLMKVPKRLHVGMEVPDLENKEAILEGLKHISESLSFFRSAHVPRSISQPCFVETEFKQQQTEAF
;
A
#
# COMPACT_ATOMS: atom_id res chain seq x y z
N MET A 1 -21.88 1.74 20.37
CA MET A 1 -20.73 1.12 21.07
C MET A 1 -19.51 1.22 20.17
N ALA A 2 -18.40 1.77 20.64
CA ALA A 2 -17.16 1.80 19.86
C ALA A 2 -16.57 0.39 19.76
N SER A 3 -16.22 -0.05 18.54
CA SER A 3 -15.57 -1.35 18.32
C SER A 3 -14.26 -1.43 19.10
N LYS A 4 -14.00 -2.56 19.77
CA LYS A 4 -12.75 -2.82 20.53
C LYS A 4 -11.64 -3.43 19.67
N ILE A 5 -11.92 -3.70 18.39
CA ILE A 5 -10.95 -4.36 17.50
C ILE A 5 -9.80 -3.39 17.24
N LYS A 6 -8.59 -3.77 17.68
CA LYS A 6 -7.36 -3.01 17.50
C LYS A 6 -6.52 -3.50 16.32
N ARG A 7 -6.72 -4.73 15.86
CA ARG A 7 -5.91 -5.36 14.82
C ARG A 7 -6.78 -6.19 13.89
N VAL A 8 -6.52 -6.06 12.60
CA VAL A 8 -7.09 -6.90 11.54
C VAL A 8 -5.95 -7.42 10.68
N ASP A 9 -5.95 -8.72 10.42
CA ASP A 9 -4.97 -9.41 9.59
C ASP A 9 -5.73 -10.35 8.64
N LEU A 10 -5.85 -9.95 7.38
CA LEU A 10 -6.55 -10.68 6.32
C LEU A 10 -5.53 -10.98 5.22
N ARG A 11 -4.78 -12.06 5.42
CA ARG A 11 -3.80 -12.57 4.47
C ARG A 11 -4.23 -13.92 3.94
N SER A 12 -4.01 -14.15 2.65
CA SER A 12 -4.16 -15.50 2.10
C SER A 12 -3.10 -16.42 2.73
N SER A 13 -3.51 -17.63 3.11
CA SER A 13 -2.60 -18.71 3.50
C SER A 13 -2.08 -19.48 2.30
N GLU A 14 -2.65 -19.26 1.11
CA GLU A 14 -2.27 -19.98 -0.10
C GLU A 14 -0.93 -19.44 -0.61
N LYS A 15 0.09 -20.30 -0.57
CA LYS A 15 1.44 -19.98 -1.02
C LYS A 15 1.59 -19.92 -2.54
N ASN A 16 0.62 -20.44 -3.30
CA ASN A 16 0.80 -20.81 -4.71
C ASN A 16 -0.36 -20.41 -5.65
N SER A 17 -1.28 -19.53 -5.26
CA SER A 17 -2.33 -19.05 -6.17
C SER A 17 -1.76 -17.96 -7.09
N TRP A 18 -1.04 -18.40 -8.11
CA TRP A 18 -0.63 -17.56 -9.25
C TRP A 18 -1.86 -16.94 -9.90
N TRP A 19 -1.71 -15.74 -10.46
CA TRP A 19 -2.71 -15.12 -11.33
C TRP A 19 -2.87 -16.05 -12.55
N THR A 20 -3.89 -16.91 -12.56
CA THR A 20 -4.16 -17.75 -13.74
C THR A 20 -4.66 -16.84 -14.87
N GLU A 21 -4.28 -17.12 -16.12
CA GLU A 21 -4.63 -16.31 -17.31
C GLU A 21 -6.14 -16.02 -17.44
N ASP A 22 -7.00 -16.88 -16.91
CA ASP A 22 -8.46 -16.68 -16.83
C ASP A 22 -8.85 -15.46 -15.95
N GLU A 23 -8.05 -15.08 -14.96
CA GLU A 23 -8.30 -13.93 -14.08
C GLU A 23 -7.92 -12.58 -14.71
N ASN A 24 -7.12 -12.57 -15.80
CA ASN A 24 -6.75 -11.38 -16.57
C ASN A 24 -7.77 -10.99 -17.65
N LEU A 25 -8.68 -11.91 -18.01
CA LEU A 25 -9.68 -11.72 -19.07
C LEU A 25 -11.07 -11.35 -18.55
N GLY A 26 -11.18 -10.64 -17.43
CA GLY A 26 -12.48 -10.10 -16.96
C GLY A 26 -13.59 -11.16 -16.72
N ALA A 27 -13.24 -12.45 -16.80
CA ALA A 27 -14.14 -13.57 -16.62
C ALA A 27 -14.00 -14.05 -15.19
N TYR A 28 -14.67 -13.36 -14.28
CA TYR A 28 -14.94 -13.94 -12.97
C TYR A 28 -15.76 -15.21 -13.19
N ASN A 29 -15.08 -16.35 -13.10
CA ASN A 29 -15.69 -17.67 -13.13
C ASN A 29 -16.70 -17.74 -11.98
N THR A 30 -17.98 -17.69 -12.34
CA THR A 30 -19.17 -17.67 -11.46
C THR A 30 -19.37 -18.95 -10.63
N ASP A 31 -18.42 -19.88 -10.68
CA ASP A 31 -18.54 -21.22 -10.09
C ASP A 31 -18.05 -21.32 -8.64
N ARG A 32 -17.68 -20.20 -7.99
CA ARG A 32 -17.65 -20.18 -6.53
C ARG A 32 -19.08 -20.15 -6.04
N GLN A 33 -19.51 -21.27 -5.43
CA GLN A 33 -20.77 -21.44 -4.69
C GLN A 33 -21.28 -20.07 -4.22
N THR A 34 -22.27 -19.55 -4.93
CA THR A 34 -23.01 -18.37 -4.53
C THR A 34 -23.72 -18.77 -3.25
N VAL A 35 -23.08 -18.49 -2.12
CA VAL A 35 -23.71 -18.60 -0.81
C VAL A 35 -24.98 -17.76 -0.94
N SER A 36 -26.15 -18.41 -0.83
CA SER A 36 -27.42 -17.73 -1.07
C SER A 36 -27.46 -16.49 -0.18
N CYS A 37 -27.56 -15.31 -0.80
CA CYS A 37 -27.60 -14.03 -0.09
C CYS A 37 -28.80 -13.94 0.86
N ASP A 38 -29.75 -14.88 0.79
CA ASP A 38 -30.90 -14.96 1.68
C ASP A 38 -30.53 -15.05 3.16
N GLU A 39 -29.43 -15.74 3.51
CA GLU A 39 -28.95 -15.86 4.90
C GLU A 39 -28.24 -14.59 5.42
N PHE A 40 -27.85 -13.67 4.53
CA PHE A 40 -27.08 -12.47 4.85
C PHE A 40 -27.80 -11.16 4.46
N LYS A 41 -29.12 -11.21 4.25
CA LYS A 41 -29.93 -10.05 3.85
C LYS A 41 -29.83 -8.90 4.84
N ASP A 42 -29.77 -9.20 6.13
CA ASP A 42 -29.61 -8.22 7.20
C ASP A 42 -28.24 -7.52 7.12
N ILE A 43 -27.16 -8.28 6.91
CA ILE A 43 -25.79 -7.76 6.73
C ILE A 43 -25.73 -6.89 5.47
N LEU A 44 -26.29 -7.37 4.35
CA LEU A 44 -26.34 -6.61 3.10
C LEU A 44 -27.09 -5.30 3.27
N THR A 45 -28.27 -5.34 3.88
CA THR A 45 -29.09 -4.15 4.17
C THR A 45 -28.31 -3.17 5.04
N ARG A 46 -27.63 -3.66 6.08
CA ARG A 46 -26.82 -2.82 6.97
C ARG A 46 -25.63 -2.19 6.26
N ALA A 47 -24.93 -2.95 5.40
CA ALA A 47 -23.81 -2.45 4.63
C ALA A 47 -24.25 -1.38 3.62
N GLN A 48 -25.38 -1.56 2.94
CA GLN A 48 -25.96 -0.56 2.05
C GLN A 48 -26.39 0.70 2.81
N ALA A 49 -26.96 0.57 4.01
CA ALA A 49 -27.27 1.71 4.86
C ALA A 49 -26.01 2.52 5.23
N ILE A 50 -24.89 1.86 5.53
CA ILE A 50 -23.61 2.55 5.78
C ILE A 50 -23.17 3.35 4.54
N ILE A 51 -23.27 2.77 3.35
CA ILE A 51 -22.95 3.44 2.07
C ILE A 51 -23.78 4.71 1.90
N ASP A 52 -25.08 4.63 2.15
CA ASP A 52 -26.00 5.76 2.00
C ASP A 52 -25.79 6.85 3.06
N GLU A 53 -25.66 6.45 4.33
CA GLU A 53 -25.46 7.37 5.44
C GLU A 53 -24.12 8.11 5.35
N ALA A 54 -23.06 7.42 4.92
CA ALA A 54 -21.75 8.00 4.72
C ALA A 54 -21.59 8.71 3.36
N ARG A 55 -22.56 8.55 2.45
CA ARG A 55 -22.56 9.17 1.11
C ARG A 55 -21.36 8.77 0.26
N PHE A 56 -21.13 7.46 0.15
CA PHE A 56 -20.01 6.93 -0.63
C PHE A 56 -20.04 7.44 -2.09
N PRO A 57 -18.88 7.80 -2.67
CA PRO A 57 -18.76 8.12 -4.08
C PRO A 57 -19.15 6.90 -4.90
N ASN A 58 -19.93 7.13 -5.96
CA ASN A 58 -20.46 6.05 -6.82
C ASN A 58 -21.16 4.95 -6.01
N ALA A 59 -22.10 5.35 -5.14
CA ALA A 59 -22.85 4.41 -4.27
C ALA A 59 -23.46 3.22 -5.03
N ALA A 60 -23.86 3.40 -6.30
CA ALA A 60 -24.38 2.33 -7.14
C ALA A 60 -23.35 1.20 -7.35
N MET A 61 -22.08 1.52 -7.62
CA MET A 61 -20.99 0.55 -7.76
C MET A 61 -20.79 -0.24 -6.47
N TRP A 62 -20.77 0.45 -5.32
CA TRP A 62 -20.61 -0.20 -4.02
C TRP A 62 -21.77 -1.13 -3.68
N LYS A 63 -23.02 -0.67 -3.88
CA LYS A 63 -24.21 -1.48 -3.63
C LYS A 63 -24.26 -2.71 -4.53
N LYS A 64 -23.93 -2.55 -5.81
CA LYS A 64 -23.83 -3.66 -6.75
C LYS A 64 -22.77 -4.68 -6.31
N ALA A 65 -21.57 -4.22 -5.96
CA ALA A 65 -20.50 -5.10 -5.49
C ALA A 65 -20.92 -5.90 -4.24
N LEU A 66 -21.66 -5.30 -3.30
CA LEU A 66 -22.20 -6.02 -2.15
C LEU A 66 -23.29 -7.03 -2.54
N GLN A 67 -24.18 -6.68 -3.48
CA GLN A 67 -25.20 -7.59 -4.01
C GLN A 67 -24.60 -8.79 -4.74
N ASP A 68 -23.49 -8.57 -5.45
CA ASP A 68 -22.73 -9.60 -6.16
C ASP A 68 -21.84 -10.44 -5.21
N GLY A 69 -21.89 -10.19 -3.89
CA GLY A 69 -21.14 -10.96 -2.90
C GLY A 69 -19.64 -10.63 -2.85
N ASN A 70 -19.21 -9.46 -3.33
CA ASN A 70 -17.80 -9.10 -3.38
C ASN A 70 -17.21 -8.93 -1.97
N ALA A 71 -16.39 -9.90 -1.56
CA ALA A 71 -15.79 -9.93 -0.22
C ALA A 71 -14.92 -8.69 0.08
N TYR A 72 -14.22 -8.13 -0.91
CA TYR A 72 -13.38 -6.95 -0.74
C TYR A 72 -14.21 -5.71 -0.39
N ALA A 73 -15.39 -5.56 -1.02
CA ALA A 73 -16.34 -4.50 -0.68
C ALA A 73 -16.86 -4.65 0.76
N PHE A 74 -17.25 -5.87 1.17
CA PHE A 74 -17.69 -6.13 2.54
C PHE A 74 -16.61 -5.82 3.58
N VAL A 75 -15.37 -6.24 3.32
CA VAL A 75 -14.23 -5.92 4.20
C VAL A 75 -14.01 -4.42 4.29
N ALA A 76 -14.06 -3.69 3.17
CA ALA A 76 -13.91 -2.23 3.19
C ALA A 76 -15.01 -1.56 4.03
N ILE A 77 -16.27 -1.99 3.91
CA ILE A 77 -17.36 -1.49 4.75
C ILE A 77 -17.15 -1.85 6.22
N LEU A 78 -16.70 -3.07 6.55
CA LEU A 78 -16.37 -3.45 7.92
C LEU A 78 -15.26 -2.57 8.51
N LEU A 79 -14.15 -2.40 7.79
CA LEU A 79 -13.02 -1.57 8.19
C LEU A 79 -13.45 -0.11 8.44
N SER A 80 -14.37 0.41 7.62
CA SER A 80 -14.91 1.76 7.77
C SER A 80 -15.58 2.00 9.13
N GLN A 81 -15.98 0.95 9.84
CA GLN A 81 -16.64 1.04 11.14
C GLN A 81 -15.69 0.77 12.33
N LEU A 82 -14.42 0.43 12.06
CA LEU A 82 -13.42 0.11 13.11
C LEU A 82 -12.64 1.36 13.56
N HIS A 83 -13.32 2.22 14.32
CA HIS A 83 -12.79 3.49 14.83
C HIS A 83 -11.54 3.37 15.73
N SER A 84 -11.30 2.18 16.27
CA SER A 84 -10.20 1.90 17.21
C SER A 84 -9.03 1.15 16.57
N LEU A 85 -9.06 0.90 15.26
CA LEU A 85 -8.07 0.08 14.58
C LEU A 85 -6.68 0.72 14.67
N CYS A 86 -5.68 -0.06 15.10
CA CYS A 86 -4.29 0.36 15.28
C CYS A 86 -3.33 -0.30 14.29
N ALA A 87 -3.65 -1.52 13.85
CA ALA A 87 -2.85 -2.28 12.90
C ALA A 87 -3.75 -2.97 11.87
N LEU A 88 -3.40 -2.81 10.60
CA LEU A 88 -4.11 -3.42 9.47
C LEU A 88 -3.13 -4.14 8.57
N ARG A 89 -3.46 -5.38 8.21
CA ARG A 89 -2.75 -6.15 7.18
C ARG A 89 -3.77 -6.71 6.20
N LEU A 90 -3.59 -6.37 4.93
CA LEU A 90 -4.42 -6.82 3.82
C LEU A 90 -3.53 -7.47 2.77
N ASP A 91 -3.98 -8.64 2.32
CA ASP A 91 -3.39 -9.41 1.23
C ASP A 91 -3.26 -8.60 -0.08
N PHE A 92 -2.29 -8.96 -0.93
CA PHE A 92 -2.10 -8.33 -2.25
C PHE A 92 -3.35 -8.36 -3.12
N THR A 93 -4.23 -9.35 -2.95
CA THR A 93 -5.50 -9.41 -3.70
C THR A 93 -6.43 -8.24 -3.41
N PHE A 94 -6.31 -7.55 -2.27
CA PHE A 94 -7.04 -6.31 -2.01
C PHE A 94 -6.59 -5.15 -2.90
N VAL A 95 -5.30 -5.12 -3.25
CA VAL A 95 -4.73 -4.14 -4.19
C VAL A 95 -5.18 -4.47 -5.60
N TRP A 96 -4.97 -5.72 -6.01
CA TRP A 96 -5.22 -6.19 -7.36
C TRP A 96 -6.70 -6.22 -7.73
N LYS A 97 -7.55 -6.93 -6.97
CA LYS A 97 -8.90 -7.28 -7.46
C LYS A 97 -9.92 -6.15 -7.41
N SER A 98 -9.72 -5.12 -6.59
CA SER A 98 -10.74 -4.06 -6.47
C SER A 98 -10.29 -2.73 -5.88
N GLY A 99 -9.28 -2.71 -5.00
CA GLY A 99 -8.87 -1.50 -4.30
C GLY A 99 -9.91 -0.89 -3.35
N PHE A 100 -11.02 -1.59 -3.06
CA PHE A 100 -12.10 -1.07 -2.21
C PHE A 100 -11.63 -0.50 -0.86
N PRO A 101 -10.70 -1.13 -0.12
CA PRO A 101 -10.19 -0.54 1.13
C PRO A 101 -9.53 0.83 0.92
N GLY A 102 -8.71 0.99 -0.13
CA GLY A 102 -8.08 2.26 -0.46
C GLY A 102 -9.07 3.34 -0.88
N LEU A 103 -10.07 2.97 -1.71
CA LEU A 103 -11.16 3.85 -2.11
C LEU A 103 -12.02 4.30 -0.91
N MET A 104 -12.39 3.37 -0.03
CA MET A 104 -13.14 3.67 1.20
C MET A 104 -12.32 4.58 2.11
N LEU A 105 -11.03 4.30 2.29
CA LEU A 105 -10.15 5.13 3.10
C LEU A 105 -10.07 6.56 2.55
N LYS A 106 -9.90 6.71 1.23
CA LYS A 106 -9.91 8.01 0.54
C LYS A 106 -11.20 8.77 0.83
N HIS A 107 -12.34 8.11 0.71
CA HIS A 107 -13.61 8.72 1.05
C HIS A 107 -13.69 9.13 2.52
N ALA A 108 -13.33 8.22 3.44
CA ALA A 108 -13.38 8.45 4.88
C ALA A 108 -12.53 9.64 5.34
N LEU A 109 -11.34 9.83 4.76
CA LEU A 109 -10.43 10.90 5.15
C LEU A 109 -10.77 12.26 4.52
N PHE A 110 -11.34 12.28 3.31
CA PHE A 110 -11.44 13.53 2.54
C PHE A 110 -12.85 14.05 2.31
N THR A 111 -13.86 13.17 2.19
CA THR A 111 -15.19 13.58 1.70
C THR A 111 -16.36 13.06 2.54
N ALA A 112 -16.16 12.06 3.40
CA ALA A 112 -17.22 11.50 4.23
C ALA A 112 -17.73 12.50 5.29
N PRO A 113 -19.04 12.50 5.60
CA PRO A 113 -19.57 13.27 6.73
C PRO A 113 -18.95 12.82 8.06
N LYS A 114 -18.66 13.80 8.93
CA LYS A 114 -18.01 13.55 10.23
C LYS A 114 -18.78 12.50 11.05
N GLY A 115 -18.04 11.54 11.60
CA GLY A 115 -18.57 10.51 12.49
C GLY A 115 -19.36 9.39 11.81
N ARG A 116 -19.43 9.35 10.46
CA ARG A 116 -20.06 8.25 9.72
C ARG A 116 -19.11 7.11 9.41
N LEU A 117 -17.85 7.45 9.15
CA LEU A 117 -16.77 6.49 8.94
C LEU A 117 -15.64 6.76 9.93
N SER A 118 -14.89 5.70 10.21
CA SER A 118 -13.61 5.76 10.91
C SER A 118 -12.67 6.70 10.17
N THR A 119 -12.14 7.68 10.90
CA THR A 119 -11.04 8.56 10.46
C THR A 119 -9.67 7.89 10.65
N PHE A 120 -9.65 6.65 11.16
CA PHE A 120 -8.43 5.87 11.40
C PHE A 120 -7.39 6.61 12.26
N GLU A 121 -7.87 7.39 13.23
CA GLU A 121 -7.05 8.18 14.15
C GLU A 121 -6.04 7.37 14.95
N CYS A 122 -6.26 6.07 15.13
CA CYS A 122 -5.36 5.18 15.86
C CYS A 122 -4.46 4.34 14.95
N LEU A 123 -4.66 4.34 13.62
CA LEU A 123 -4.01 3.40 12.71
C LEU A 123 -2.54 3.77 12.49
N ALA A 124 -1.66 3.00 13.11
CA ALA A 124 -0.22 3.28 13.16
C ALA A 124 0.60 2.33 12.28
N PHE A 125 0.10 1.12 12.04
CA PHE A 125 0.75 0.12 11.19
C PHE A 125 -0.21 -0.30 10.07
N VAL A 126 0.25 -0.19 8.82
CA VAL A 126 -0.46 -0.68 7.65
C VAL A 126 0.48 -1.56 6.84
N ASP A 127 -0.04 -2.71 6.43
CA ASP A 127 0.50 -3.53 5.35
C ASP A 127 -0.61 -3.72 4.31
N TYR A 128 -0.39 -3.17 3.13
CA TYR A 128 -1.33 -3.17 2.03
C TYR A 128 -0.71 -3.87 0.82
N GLY A 129 -0.82 -5.20 0.83
CA GLY A 129 -0.39 -6.05 -0.27
C GLY A 129 1.09 -6.36 -0.33
N SER A 130 1.86 -6.21 0.76
CA SER A 130 3.30 -6.48 0.69
C SER A 130 3.66 -7.94 0.47
N ASN A 131 2.68 -8.86 0.52
CA ASN A 131 2.85 -10.27 0.26
C ASN A 131 2.60 -10.63 -1.23
N VAL A 132 2.68 -9.65 -2.13
CA VAL A 132 2.64 -9.86 -3.58
C VAL A 132 3.66 -10.95 -3.98
N PRO A 133 3.24 -11.98 -4.75
CA PRO A 133 4.13 -13.04 -5.26
C PRO A 133 5.25 -12.55 -6.18
N ILE A 134 6.26 -13.39 -6.42
CA ILE A 134 7.22 -13.21 -7.53
C ILE A 134 6.54 -13.69 -8.80
N PRO A 135 6.48 -12.89 -9.89
CA PRO A 135 6.13 -13.41 -11.20
C PRO A 135 7.01 -14.62 -11.53
N PRO A 136 6.53 -15.61 -12.29
CA PRO A 136 7.39 -16.71 -12.69
C PRO A 136 8.47 -16.15 -13.62
N ASP A 137 9.67 -16.72 -13.60
CA ASP A 137 10.77 -16.27 -14.45
C ASP A 137 10.32 -16.12 -15.91
N SER A 138 10.66 -14.98 -16.50
CA SER A 138 10.23 -14.54 -17.85
C SER A 138 10.78 -15.40 -19.01
N GLU A 139 11.37 -16.57 -18.72
CA GLU A 139 11.99 -17.45 -19.72
C GLU A 139 10.99 -18.14 -20.66
N TYR A 140 9.68 -17.93 -20.49
CA TYR A 140 8.63 -18.57 -21.30
C TYR A 140 7.64 -17.64 -22.01
N VAL A 141 7.88 -16.33 -22.08
CA VAL A 141 7.00 -15.43 -22.86
C VAL A 141 7.72 -14.94 -24.11
N ASP A 142 7.72 -15.79 -25.14
CA ASP A 142 8.02 -15.39 -26.52
C ASP A 142 6.90 -14.47 -27.01
N GLY A 143 7.13 -13.16 -26.97
CA GLY A 143 6.23 -12.16 -27.55
C GLY A 143 5.79 -11.06 -26.59
N GLY A 144 6.65 -10.05 -26.40
CA GLY A 144 6.27 -8.75 -25.86
C GLY A 144 6.16 -8.73 -24.34
N TYR A 145 7.03 -7.94 -23.71
CA TYR A 145 6.96 -7.56 -22.30
C TYR A 145 5.54 -7.07 -21.94
N VAL A 146 4.74 -7.93 -21.34
CA VAL A 146 3.63 -7.53 -20.48
C VAL A 146 4.19 -7.65 -19.08
N ASP A 147 4.52 -6.52 -18.45
CA ASP A 147 4.84 -6.46 -17.02
C ASP A 147 3.80 -7.30 -16.28
N GLY A 148 4.24 -8.42 -15.69
CA GLY A 148 3.39 -9.57 -15.34
C GLY A 148 2.40 -9.34 -14.20
N HIS A 149 2.20 -8.08 -13.82
CA HIS A 149 1.30 -7.67 -12.77
C HIS A 149 0.02 -7.08 -13.36
N PRO A 150 -1.17 -7.54 -12.91
CA PRO A 150 -2.44 -7.02 -13.39
C PRO A 150 -2.67 -5.58 -12.95
N SER A 151 -3.31 -4.79 -13.81
CA SER A 151 -3.69 -3.41 -13.51
C SER A 151 -4.66 -3.33 -12.31
N CYS A 152 -4.58 -2.24 -11.56
CA CYS A 152 -5.43 -1.99 -10.40
C CYS A 152 -6.08 -0.60 -10.46
N GLU A 153 -7.02 -0.34 -9.54
CA GLU A 153 -7.66 0.96 -9.42
C GLU A 153 -6.66 2.02 -8.90
N PRO A 154 -6.25 3.02 -9.71
CA PRO A 154 -5.17 3.94 -9.33
C PRO A 154 -5.54 4.83 -8.14
N GLY A 155 -6.82 5.18 -7.99
CA GLY A 155 -7.31 6.05 -6.93
C GLY A 155 -7.22 5.48 -5.51
N GLN A 156 -6.73 4.25 -5.33
CA GLN A 156 -6.71 3.55 -4.05
C GLN A 156 -5.49 3.89 -3.17
N PHE A 157 -4.42 4.47 -3.72
CA PHE A 157 -3.14 4.56 -3.02
C PHE A 157 -2.97 5.81 -2.18
N MET A 158 -3.42 6.96 -2.69
CA MET A 158 -3.12 8.27 -2.11
C MET A 158 -3.47 8.35 -0.62
N ALA A 159 -4.65 7.87 -0.23
CA ALA A 159 -5.18 8.06 1.11
C ALA A 159 -4.36 7.38 2.23
N TRP A 160 -3.66 6.29 1.92
CA TRP A 160 -2.80 5.60 2.88
C TRP A 160 -1.70 6.51 3.42
N PHE A 161 -1.19 7.41 2.58
CA PHE A 161 -0.14 8.37 2.92
C PHE A 161 -0.64 9.55 3.78
N TYR A 162 -1.97 9.69 3.97
CA TYR A 162 -2.60 10.76 4.76
C TYR A 162 -3.14 10.32 6.12
N LEU A 163 -2.90 9.06 6.50
CA LEU A 163 -3.33 8.54 7.79
C LEU A 163 -2.69 9.31 8.96
N PRO A 164 -3.49 9.85 9.90
CA PRO A 164 -3.01 10.83 10.88
C PRO A 164 -1.99 10.27 11.87
N SER A 165 -2.05 8.97 12.18
CA SER A 165 -1.20 8.31 13.17
C SER A 165 -0.22 7.31 12.57
N LEU A 166 -0.12 7.27 11.23
CA LEU A 166 0.70 6.30 10.53
C LEU A 166 2.18 6.41 10.90
N ARG A 167 2.78 5.28 11.30
CA ARG A 167 4.21 5.14 11.63
C ARG A 167 4.93 4.20 10.68
N THR A 168 4.25 3.14 10.24
CA THR A 168 4.79 2.13 9.34
C THR A 168 3.79 1.84 8.24
N LEU A 169 4.23 1.99 6.99
CA LEU A 169 3.46 1.63 5.81
C LEU A 169 4.27 0.65 4.97
N TRP A 170 3.71 -0.53 4.78
CA TRP A 170 4.17 -1.51 3.79
C TRP A 170 3.11 -1.54 2.69
N ILE A 171 3.51 -1.35 1.44
CA ILE A 171 2.57 -1.18 0.35
C ILE A 171 3.12 -1.73 -0.95
N TRP A 172 2.30 -2.51 -1.65
CA TRP A 172 2.52 -2.79 -3.07
C TRP A 172 1.95 -1.63 -3.88
N LEU A 173 2.83 -0.71 -4.27
CA LEU A 173 2.47 0.55 -4.91
C LEU A 173 2.55 0.40 -6.43
N GLN A 174 1.40 0.31 -7.10
CA GLN A 174 1.35 0.22 -8.56
C GLN A 174 1.11 1.56 -9.25
N ASP A 175 0.46 2.52 -8.59
CA ASP A 175 0.24 3.87 -9.10
C ASP A 175 0.51 4.89 -8.00
N CYS A 176 1.09 6.03 -8.38
CA CYS A 176 1.29 7.15 -7.47
C CYS A 176 0.87 8.51 -8.02
N GLN A 177 0.21 8.58 -9.18
CA GLN A 177 -0.08 9.83 -9.88
C GLN A 177 -0.83 10.83 -9.01
N GLU A 178 -1.84 10.37 -8.27
CA GLU A 178 -2.59 11.23 -7.34
C GLU A 178 -1.75 11.75 -6.17
N ILE A 179 -0.75 10.98 -5.74
CA ILE A 179 0.20 11.38 -4.68
C ILE A 179 1.07 12.52 -5.21
N LEU A 180 1.64 12.36 -6.41
CA LEU A 180 2.52 13.35 -7.03
C LEU A 180 1.76 14.62 -7.44
N ALA A 181 0.51 14.48 -7.90
CA ALA A 181 -0.33 15.62 -8.27
C ALA A 181 -0.78 16.45 -7.06
N CYS A 182 -0.74 15.90 -5.85
CA CYS A 182 -1.21 16.61 -4.67
C CYS A 182 -0.16 17.61 -4.16
N LYS A 183 -0.37 18.89 -4.48
CA LYS A 183 0.47 20.02 -4.00
C LYS A 183 0.35 20.30 -2.49
N ARG A 184 -0.57 19.65 -1.77
CA ARG A 184 -0.61 19.76 -0.30
C ARG A 184 0.63 19.04 0.19
N LEU A 185 1.53 19.78 0.85
CA LEU A 185 2.72 19.21 1.50
C LEU A 185 2.26 18.04 2.38
N ILE A 186 2.46 16.82 1.87
CA ILE A 186 2.27 15.61 2.65
C ILE A 186 3.40 15.66 3.66
N SER A 187 3.10 16.10 4.87
CA SER A 187 4.06 16.03 5.97
C SER A 187 4.16 14.56 6.36
N PHE A 188 5.03 13.86 5.64
CA PHE A 188 5.46 12.50 5.92
C PHE A 188 6.29 12.38 7.20
N ASP A 189 6.49 13.50 7.92
CA ASP A 189 7.27 13.61 9.16
C ASP A 189 6.88 12.56 10.23
N ARG A 190 5.70 11.95 10.10
CA ARG A 190 5.19 10.92 11.03
C ARG A 190 5.56 9.49 10.65
N VAL A 191 5.78 9.22 9.36
CA VAL A 191 6.07 7.87 8.84
C VAL A 191 7.54 7.54 9.12
N GLY A 192 7.77 6.71 10.13
CA GLY A 192 9.10 6.25 10.51
C GLY A 192 9.62 5.11 9.62
N SER A 193 8.75 4.42 8.90
CA SER A 193 9.13 3.29 8.03
C SER A 193 8.22 3.21 6.81
N LEU A 194 8.79 3.30 5.62
CA LEU A 194 8.10 2.97 4.37
C LEU A 194 8.77 1.76 3.72
N VAL A 195 7.94 0.79 3.33
CA VAL A 195 8.34 -0.39 2.56
C VAL A 195 7.53 -0.39 1.26
N LEU A 196 8.20 -0.12 0.14
CA LEU A 196 7.63 -0.29 -1.19
C LEU A 196 7.92 -1.73 -1.62
N ALA A 197 6.90 -2.59 -1.56
CA ALA A 197 7.01 -3.99 -1.95
C ALA A 197 6.74 -4.11 -3.45
N ARG A 198 7.79 -4.27 -4.26
CA ARG A 198 7.70 -4.46 -5.72
C ARG A 198 6.88 -3.38 -6.41
N PRO A 199 7.30 -2.11 -6.28
CA PRO A 199 6.57 -1.04 -6.91
C PRO A 199 6.56 -1.23 -8.44
N ASN A 200 5.40 -1.02 -9.07
CA ASN A 200 5.27 -0.93 -10.53
C ASN A 200 5.26 0.54 -11.00
N ILE A 201 5.73 1.46 -10.15
CA ILE A 201 5.88 2.88 -10.50
C ILE A 201 7.23 3.11 -11.18
N ARG A 202 7.31 4.18 -11.99
CA ARG A 202 8.54 4.54 -12.69
C ARG A 202 9.63 4.97 -11.71
N GLU A 203 10.90 4.84 -12.09
CA GLU A 203 12.02 5.25 -11.23
C GLU A 203 11.96 6.75 -10.88
N GLU A 204 11.61 7.60 -11.85
CA GLU A 204 11.45 9.04 -11.65
C GLU A 204 10.37 9.35 -10.60
N GLU A 205 9.29 8.58 -10.61
CA GLU A 205 8.17 8.70 -9.68
C GLU A 205 8.57 8.24 -8.28
N ALA A 206 9.35 7.17 -8.18
CA ALA A 206 9.90 6.70 -6.92
C ALA A 206 10.80 7.78 -6.30
N ILE A 207 11.67 8.41 -7.08
CA ILE A 207 12.54 9.50 -6.60
C ILE A 207 11.70 10.69 -6.13
N TYR A 208 10.67 11.07 -6.89
CA TYR A 208 9.80 12.18 -6.49
C TYR A 208 9.02 11.85 -5.20
N LEU A 209 8.56 10.62 -5.04
CA LEU A 209 7.94 10.15 -3.80
C LEU A 209 8.91 10.27 -2.62
N LEU A 210 10.18 9.90 -2.82
CA LEU A 210 11.23 10.06 -1.81
C LEU A 210 11.54 11.52 -1.49
N TYR A 211 11.51 12.40 -2.48
CA TYR A 211 11.66 13.83 -2.28
C TYR A 211 10.53 14.42 -1.42
N LEU A 212 9.28 13.98 -1.64
CA LEU A 212 8.13 14.41 -0.84
C LEU A 212 8.25 13.95 0.62
N MET A 213 8.83 12.78 0.84
CA MET A 213 9.07 12.25 2.17
C MET A 213 10.29 12.90 2.81
N LYS A 214 10.10 13.91 3.67
CA LYS A 214 11.17 14.44 4.53
C LYS A 214 11.76 13.33 5.42
N VAL A 215 12.74 12.62 4.87
CA VAL A 215 13.53 11.50 5.41
C VAL A 215 12.75 10.54 6.31
N PRO A 216 12.14 9.46 5.76
CA PRO A 216 11.69 8.37 6.62
C PRO A 216 12.89 7.82 7.38
N LYS A 217 12.72 7.46 8.67
CA LYS A 217 13.82 6.85 9.44
C LYS A 217 14.30 5.53 8.82
N ARG A 218 13.42 4.84 8.08
CA ARG A 218 13.70 3.62 7.35
C ARG A 218 12.94 3.63 6.03
N LEU A 219 13.66 3.43 4.93
CA LEU A 219 13.11 3.21 3.61
C LEU A 219 13.58 1.83 3.13
N HIS A 220 12.65 1.00 2.70
CA HIS A 220 12.95 -0.23 1.97
C HIS A 220 12.23 -0.18 0.63
N VAL A 221 12.97 -0.27 -0.46
CA VAL A 221 12.41 -0.37 -1.80
C VAL A 221 12.78 -1.76 -2.31
N GLY A 222 11.80 -2.67 -2.34
CA GLY A 222 11.97 -3.96 -2.96
C GLY A 222 11.79 -3.81 -4.46
N MET A 223 12.83 -3.40 -5.17
CA MET A 223 12.82 -3.32 -6.64
C MET A 223 13.07 -4.71 -7.22
N GLU A 224 12.24 -5.14 -8.16
CA GLU A 224 12.62 -6.20 -9.10
C GLU A 224 13.50 -5.53 -10.15
N VAL A 225 14.73 -6.00 -10.32
CA VAL A 225 15.72 -5.37 -11.19
C VAL A 225 15.90 -6.21 -12.45
N PRO A 226 15.16 -5.96 -13.54
CA PRO A 226 15.66 -6.24 -14.86
C PRO A 226 16.35 -4.96 -15.35
N ASP A 227 17.69 -4.93 -15.23
CA ASP A 227 18.57 -3.85 -15.66
C ASP A 227 18.28 -2.43 -15.11
N LEU A 228 19.13 -1.99 -14.19
CA LEU A 228 19.27 -0.58 -13.77
C LEU A 228 19.74 0.27 -14.96
N GLU A 229 18.85 0.59 -15.89
CA GLU A 229 19.15 1.45 -17.04
C GLU A 229 19.35 2.92 -16.62
N ASN A 230 18.79 3.35 -15.48
CA ASN A 230 18.79 4.75 -15.05
C ASN A 230 19.47 4.96 -13.68
N LYS A 231 20.76 4.60 -13.64
CA LYS A 231 21.63 4.71 -12.45
C LYS A 231 21.72 6.14 -11.92
N GLU A 232 21.66 7.13 -12.81
CA GLU A 232 21.72 8.55 -12.50
C GLU A 232 20.54 8.99 -11.62
N ALA A 233 19.33 8.52 -11.93
CA ALA A 233 18.13 8.86 -11.18
C ALA A 233 18.20 8.30 -9.75
N ILE A 234 18.68 7.06 -9.58
CA ILE A 234 18.89 6.48 -8.25
C ILE A 234 19.96 7.25 -7.45
N LEU A 235 21.06 7.64 -8.10
CA LEU A 235 22.09 8.46 -7.46
C LEU A 235 21.54 9.84 -7.03
N GLU A 236 20.66 10.45 -7.83
CA GLU A 236 19.99 11.71 -7.51
C GLU A 236 19.01 11.56 -6.33
N GLY A 237 18.21 10.50 -6.31
CA GLY A 237 17.34 10.17 -5.17
C GLY A 237 18.14 9.93 -3.88
N LEU A 238 19.24 9.18 -3.96
CA LEU A 238 20.15 8.96 -2.82
C LEU A 238 20.84 10.24 -2.38
N LYS A 239 21.22 11.12 -3.31
CA LYS A 239 21.78 12.44 -3.01
C LYS A 239 20.78 13.28 -2.21
N HIS A 240 19.51 13.34 -2.61
CA HIS A 240 18.47 14.06 -1.87
C HIS A 240 18.23 13.48 -0.46
N ILE A 241 18.28 12.16 -0.31
CA ILE A 241 18.24 11.52 1.01
C ILE A 241 19.46 11.92 1.83
N SER A 242 20.67 11.91 1.24
CA SER A 242 21.92 12.27 1.92
C SER A 242 21.96 13.73 2.36
N GLU A 243 21.51 14.65 1.51
CA GLU A 243 21.41 16.09 1.81
C GLU A 243 20.44 16.31 2.96
N SER A 244 19.30 15.63 2.93
CA SER A 244 18.32 15.70 4.01
C SER A 244 18.84 15.09 5.32
N LEU A 245 19.65 14.03 5.27
CA LEU A 245 20.33 13.46 6.44
C LEU A 245 21.42 14.40 7.01
N SER A 246 22.13 15.13 6.15
CA SER A 246 23.13 16.13 6.58
C SER A 246 22.50 17.37 7.22
N PHE A 247 21.28 17.75 6.79
CA PHE A 247 20.49 18.81 7.42
C PHE A 247 20.06 18.44 8.86
N PHE A 248 19.80 17.17 9.15
CA PHE A 248 19.53 16.72 10.52
C PHE A 248 20.78 16.69 11.42
N ARG A 249 21.99 16.53 10.85
CA ARG A 249 23.25 16.62 11.61
C ARG A 249 23.61 18.05 12.01
N SER A 250 23.13 19.06 11.28
CA SER A 250 23.38 20.47 11.61
C SER A 250 22.32 21.06 12.57
N ALA A 251 21.13 20.45 12.67
CA ALA A 251 20.03 20.98 13.49
C ALA A 251 20.04 20.57 14.99
N HIS A 252 20.90 19.65 15.43
CA HIS A 252 21.06 19.32 16.85
C HIS A 252 22.50 18.93 17.20
N VAL A 253 23.27 19.91 17.68
CA VAL A 253 24.41 19.67 18.57
C VAL A 253 24.28 20.60 19.78
N PRO A 254 23.68 20.15 20.90
CA PRO A 254 24.13 20.65 22.20
C PRO A 254 25.57 20.16 22.36
N ARG A 255 26.51 21.11 22.46
CA ARG A 255 27.89 20.82 22.80
C ARG A 255 27.92 20.16 24.19
N SER A 256 28.13 18.85 24.22
CA SER A 256 29.12 18.17 25.06
C SER A 256 28.78 16.68 25.15
N ILE A 257 29.73 15.86 24.72
CA ILE A 257 30.38 14.79 25.49
C ILE A 257 31.02 13.87 24.44
N SER A 258 32.34 13.91 24.47
CA SER A 258 33.29 13.04 23.79
C SER A 258 33.05 11.56 24.13
N GLN A 259 32.81 10.73 23.12
CA GLN A 259 33.54 9.48 22.90
C GLN A 259 33.11 8.81 21.57
N PRO A 260 34.04 8.26 20.77
CA PRO A 260 33.73 7.63 19.49
C PRO A 260 33.37 6.16 19.69
N CYS A 261 32.17 5.75 19.30
CA CYS A 261 31.87 4.34 19.03
C CYS A 261 32.05 4.09 17.53
N PHE A 262 32.99 3.20 17.24
CA PHE A 262 33.34 2.67 15.93
C PHE A 262 32.11 2.08 15.21
N VAL A 263 32.01 2.32 13.90
CA VAL A 263 31.18 1.54 12.98
C VAL A 263 32.13 0.61 12.24
N GLU A 264 32.10 -0.67 12.54
CA GLU A 264 32.72 -1.70 11.70
C GLU A 264 31.78 -2.00 10.53
N THR A 265 32.20 -1.61 9.33
CA THR A 265 31.74 -2.17 8.07
C THR A 265 32.74 -3.23 7.63
N GLU A 266 32.39 -4.51 7.76
CA GLU A 266 33.12 -5.57 7.05
C GLU A 266 32.52 -5.74 5.65
N PHE A 267 33.20 -5.15 4.67
CA PHE A 267 33.19 -5.60 3.28
C PHE A 267 34.31 -6.64 3.13
N LYS A 268 33.98 -7.87 2.71
CA LYS A 268 34.97 -8.75 2.09
C LYS A 268 34.44 -9.28 0.77
N GLN A 269 34.94 -8.65 -0.29
CA GLN A 269 34.95 -9.14 -1.65
C GLN A 269 36.41 -9.53 -1.93
N GLN A 270 36.66 -10.78 -2.31
CA GLN A 270 37.86 -11.16 -3.04
C GLN A 270 37.54 -12.38 -3.92
N GLN A 271 37.31 -12.10 -5.21
CA GLN A 271 37.66 -13.02 -6.29
C GLN A 271 39.19 -12.98 -6.45
N THR A 272 39.85 -14.11 -6.72
CA THR A 272 40.53 -14.36 -8.01
C THR A 272 40.93 -15.83 -8.16
N GLU A 273 41.02 -16.23 -9.42
CA GLU A 273 41.16 -17.55 -10.04
C GLU A 273 42.56 -18.18 -9.86
N ALA A 274 42.66 -19.51 -10.09
CA ALA A 274 43.50 -20.11 -11.15
C ALA A 274 43.63 -21.64 -11.00
N PHE A 275 43.57 -22.29 -12.17
CA PHE A 275 43.73 -23.73 -12.53
C PHE A 275 42.46 -24.58 -12.61
#